data_AF-A0A1B7SAJ8-F1
#
_entry.id   AF-A0A1B7SAJ8-F1
#
_cell.length_a   1.000
_cell.length_b   1.000
_cell.length_c   1.000
_cell.angle_alpha   90.00
_cell.angle_beta   90.00
_cell.angle_gamma   90.00
#
_symmetry.space_group_name_H-M   'P 1'
#
loop_
_entity.id
_entity.type
_entity.pdbx_description
1 polymer ?
#
loop_
_entity_poly.entity_id
_entity_poly.type
_entity_poly.pdbx_seq_one_letter_code
_entity_poly.pdbx_strand_id
1 'polypeptide(L)'
;MSSIGSKLSLTLSYVVITLGCLALRQLFTLQLPPELQEGGHAQFLTNIALYVTIFYFSLNAVYQLFEIRKLAYARQFVNAMAISLEFIVTYVYWGLRLINKDLILKGPGIPLSIDLTIHALPFASLVIDYFCFMDPWTISKKTALLTTSLMAAAYWLHLKRLISAEGHYPYPFLDVDDWLRAVIFAVVSFLAFAAFCLFKQLRQPNANAPKVLKAN
;
A
#
# COMPACT_ATOMS: atom_id res chain seq x y z
N MET A 1 6.19 -9.46 -19.67
CA MET A 1 5.43 -9.01 -20.85
C MET A 1 4.15 -8.39 -20.33
N SER A 2 3.91 -7.10 -20.53
CA SER A 2 2.63 -6.47 -20.23
C SER A 2 1.53 -7.18 -21.04
N SER A 3 0.62 -7.82 -20.33
CA SER A 3 -0.52 -8.53 -20.92
C SER A 3 -1.72 -7.58 -20.93
N ILE A 4 -1.73 -6.62 -21.84
CA ILE A 4 -2.93 -5.82 -22.11
C ILE A 4 -4.02 -6.75 -22.68
N GLY A 5 -5.28 -6.53 -22.31
CA GLY A 5 -6.38 -7.44 -22.61
C GLY A 5 -6.35 -8.75 -21.81
N SER A 6 -5.59 -8.83 -20.72
CA SER A 6 -5.50 -10.04 -19.89
C SER A 6 -6.76 -10.26 -19.05
N LYS A 7 -7.51 -11.32 -19.38
CA LYS A 7 -8.68 -11.75 -18.60
C LYS A 7 -8.33 -12.06 -17.15
N LEU A 8 -7.15 -12.63 -16.87
CA LEU A 8 -6.72 -12.95 -15.51
C LEU A 8 -6.44 -11.69 -14.68
N SER A 9 -5.73 -10.71 -15.25
CA SER A 9 -5.49 -9.41 -14.58
C SER A 9 -6.81 -8.65 -14.36
N LEU A 10 -7.74 -8.73 -15.32
CA LEU A 10 -9.07 -8.15 -15.19
C LEU A 10 -9.90 -8.83 -14.08
N THR A 11 -9.92 -10.16 -14.03
CA THR A 11 -10.59 -10.92 -12.96
C THR A 11 -10.00 -10.59 -11.59
N LEU A 12 -8.67 -10.55 -11.47
CA LEU A 12 -7.99 -10.13 -10.24
C LEU A 12 -8.45 -8.73 -9.81
N SER A 13 -8.56 -7.81 -10.77
CA SER A 13 -9.01 -6.44 -10.50
C SER A 13 -10.41 -6.40 -9.91
N TYR A 14 -11.37 -7.12 -10.52
CA TYR A 14 -12.73 -7.17 -10.00
C TYR A 14 -12.81 -7.80 -8.61
N VAL A 15 -12.08 -8.90 -8.38
CA VAL A 15 -12.04 -9.55 -7.06
C VAL A 15 -11.53 -8.58 -6.00
N VAL A 16 -10.42 -7.88 -6.25
CA VAL A 16 -9.83 -6.97 -5.25
C VAL A 16 -10.70 -5.74 -5.04
N ILE A 17 -11.30 -5.17 -6.09
CA ILE A 17 -12.25 -4.06 -5.95
C ILE A 17 -13.43 -4.48 -5.08
N THR A 18 -14.05 -5.64 -5.35
CA THR A 18 -15.21 -6.12 -4.59
C THR A 18 -14.83 -6.39 -3.13
N LEU A 19 -13.78 -7.16 -2.88
CA LEU A 19 -13.37 -7.50 -1.51
C LEU A 19 -12.89 -6.27 -0.74
N GLY A 20 -12.15 -5.36 -1.38
CA GLY A 20 -11.72 -4.11 -0.78
C GLY A 20 -12.89 -3.19 -0.40
N CYS A 21 -13.88 -3.02 -1.29
CA CYS A 21 -15.08 -2.23 -1.00
C CYS A 21 -15.91 -2.85 0.13
N LEU A 22 -16.04 -4.18 0.17
CA LEU A 22 -16.75 -4.87 1.25
C LEU A 22 -16.01 -4.71 2.58
N ALA A 23 -14.68 -4.84 2.58
CA ALA A 23 -13.85 -4.64 3.76
C ALA A 23 -13.95 -3.20 4.29
N LEU A 24 -13.87 -2.19 3.41
CA LEU A 24 -14.11 -0.80 3.80
C LEU A 24 -15.50 -0.64 4.42
N ARG A 25 -16.56 -1.11 3.76
CA ARG A 25 -17.92 -1.03 4.32
C ARG A 25 -17.99 -1.66 5.72
N GLN A 26 -17.35 -2.81 5.92
CA GLN A 26 -17.31 -3.47 7.22
C GLN A 26 -16.53 -2.66 8.25
N LEU A 27 -15.37 -2.10 7.89
CA LEU A 27 -14.58 -1.24 8.79
C LEU A 27 -15.38 -0.05 9.31
N PHE A 28 -16.15 0.63 8.44
CA PHE A 28 -16.99 1.76 8.84
C PHE A 28 -18.15 1.39 9.77
N THR A 29 -18.49 0.11 9.91
CA THR A 29 -19.48 -0.36 10.90
C THR A 29 -18.86 -0.63 12.27
N LEU A 30 -17.52 -0.71 12.36
CA LEU A 30 -16.84 -0.91 13.63
C LEU A 30 -16.85 0.38 14.44
N GLN A 31 -17.25 0.27 15.71
CA GLN A 31 -17.12 1.36 16.67
C GLN A 31 -15.65 1.54 17.03
N LEU A 32 -15.17 2.77 16.87
CA LEU A 32 -13.82 3.12 17.28
C LEU A 32 -13.76 3.28 18.81
N PRO A 33 -12.64 2.87 19.46
CA PRO A 33 -12.37 3.20 20.86
C PRO A 33 -12.51 4.71 21.08
N PRO A 34 -12.96 5.16 22.28
CA PRO A 34 -13.21 6.58 22.56
C PRO A 34 -12.03 7.50 22.17
N GLU A 35 -10.81 7.07 22.48
CA GLU A 35 -9.56 7.76 22.16
C GLU A 35 -9.31 7.96 20.65
N LEU A 36 -9.93 7.17 19.78
CA LEU A 36 -9.77 7.26 18.32
C LEU A 36 -11.00 7.84 17.61
N GLN A 37 -12.07 8.21 18.33
CA GLN A 37 -13.29 8.70 17.70
C GLN A 37 -13.08 10.06 17.01
N GLU A 38 -12.20 10.91 17.54
CA GLU A 38 -11.91 12.23 17.01
C GLU A 38 -11.41 12.17 15.55
N GLY A 39 -10.38 11.36 15.29
CA GLY A 39 -9.82 11.18 13.94
C GLY A 39 -10.67 10.32 13.00
N GLY A 40 -11.70 9.65 13.53
CA GLY A 40 -12.61 8.79 12.77
C GLY A 40 -11.91 7.64 12.05
N HIS A 41 -12.52 7.09 11.00
CA HIS A 41 -11.90 6.00 10.21
C HIS A 41 -10.85 6.51 9.20
N ALA A 42 -10.79 7.82 8.96
CA ALA A 42 -9.90 8.42 7.96
C ALA A 42 -8.45 8.59 8.44
N GLN A 43 -8.18 8.42 9.74
CA GLN A 43 -6.83 8.50 10.30
C GLN A 43 -5.99 7.24 10.04
N PHE A 44 -6.59 6.09 9.76
CA PHE A 44 -5.85 4.83 9.61
C PHE A 44 -5.16 4.75 8.25
N LEU A 45 -3.82 4.62 8.26
CA LEU A 45 -3.03 4.41 7.04
C LEU A 45 -3.50 3.16 6.27
N THR A 46 -3.92 2.10 6.96
CA THR A 46 -4.49 0.89 6.35
C THR A 46 -5.70 1.20 5.46
N ASN A 47 -6.60 2.08 5.92
CA ASN A 47 -7.79 2.46 5.13
C ASN A 47 -7.39 3.30 3.91
N ILE A 48 -6.46 4.25 4.09
CA ILE A 48 -5.94 5.09 3.01
C ILE A 48 -5.24 4.22 1.94
N ALA A 49 -4.39 3.27 2.36
CA ALA A 49 -3.72 2.34 1.46
C ALA A 49 -4.72 1.49 0.67
N LEU A 50 -5.75 0.97 1.35
CA LEU A 50 -6.82 0.20 0.70
C LEU A 50 -7.58 1.02 -0.36
N TYR A 51 -7.87 2.30 -0.10
CA TYR A 51 -8.43 3.20 -1.12
C TYR A 51 -7.51 3.36 -2.34
N VAL A 52 -6.19 3.52 -2.13
CA VAL A 52 -5.21 3.60 -3.22
C VAL A 52 -5.14 2.28 -3.99
N THR A 53 -5.22 1.14 -3.31
CA THR A 53 -5.25 -0.19 -3.93
C THR A 53 -6.52 -0.39 -4.78
N ILE A 54 -7.69 -0.02 -4.27
CA ILE A 54 -8.95 -0.06 -5.03
C ILE A 54 -8.87 0.86 -6.25
N PHE A 55 -8.33 2.07 -6.09
CA PHE A 55 -8.12 3.00 -7.19
C PHE A 55 -7.19 2.41 -8.26
N TYR A 56 -6.08 1.79 -7.84
CA TYR A 56 -5.18 1.09 -8.76
C TYR A 56 -5.90 0.00 -9.54
N PHE A 57 -6.62 -0.90 -8.87
CA PHE A 57 -7.31 -1.99 -9.57
C PHE A 57 -8.46 -1.49 -10.45
N SER A 58 -9.09 -0.36 -10.10
CA SER A 58 -10.07 0.30 -10.97
C SER A 58 -9.40 0.85 -12.24
N LEU A 59 -8.26 1.52 -12.10
CA LEU A 59 -7.44 1.97 -13.23
C LEU A 59 -6.95 0.78 -14.08
N ASN A 60 -6.57 -0.33 -13.45
CA ASN A 60 -6.14 -1.54 -14.13
C ASN A 60 -7.30 -2.19 -14.91
N ALA A 61 -8.51 -2.27 -14.33
CA ALA A 61 -9.68 -2.78 -15.01
C ALA A 61 -9.99 -1.96 -16.28
N VAL A 62 -9.95 -0.63 -16.19
CA VAL A 62 -10.11 0.26 -17.37
C VAL A 62 -9.00 0.00 -18.40
N TYR A 63 -7.74 -0.13 -17.96
CA TYR A 63 -6.61 -0.44 -18.84
C TYR A 63 -6.79 -1.77 -19.58
N GLN A 64 -7.29 -2.80 -18.91
CA GLN A 64 -7.48 -4.13 -19.49
C GLN A 64 -8.71 -4.21 -20.39
N LEU A 65 -9.82 -3.55 -20.03
CA LEU A 65 -11.08 -3.57 -20.80
C LEU A 65 -10.99 -2.77 -22.10
N PHE A 66 -10.40 -1.59 -22.04
CA PHE A 66 -10.37 -0.66 -23.18
C PHE A 66 -9.02 -0.62 -23.89
N GLU A 67 -8.04 -1.39 -23.40
CA GLU A 67 -6.71 -1.50 -23.97
C GLU A 67 -5.99 -0.14 -24.19
N ILE A 68 -6.26 0.82 -23.29
CA ILE A 68 -5.75 2.19 -23.41
C ILE A 68 -4.28 2.26 -22.99
N ARG A 69 -3.37 2.04 -23.93
CA ARG A 69 -1.90 2.07 -23.71
C ARG A 69 -1.40 3.37 -23.08
N LYS A 70 -2.09 4.50 -23.29
CA LYS A 70 -1.77 5.80 -22.66
C LYS A 70 -1.84 5.76 -21.13
N LEU A 71 -2.61 4.83 -20.54
CA LEU A 71 -2.70 4.65 -19.09
C LEU A 71 -1.55 3.81 -18.51
N ALA A 72 -0.66 3.25 -19.33
CA ALA A 72 0.41 2.35 -18.86
C ALA A 72 1.33 3.00 -17.83
N TYR A 73 1.73 4.26 -18.03
CA TYR A 73 2.58 4.98 -17.07
C TYR A 73 1.83 5.25 -15.76
N ALA A 74 0.60 5.74 -15.83
CA ALA A 74 -0.24 5.98 -14.64
C ALA A 74 -0.43 4.68 -13.85
N ARG A 75 -0.74 3.58 -14.52
CA ARG A 75 -0.85 2.25 -13.92
C ARG A 75 0.43 1.83 -13.21
N GLN A 76 1.59 2.00 -13.85
CA GLN A 76 2.89 1.71 -13.23
C GLN A 76 3.16 2.57 -12.00
N PHE A 77 2.90 3.88 -12.10
CA PHE A 77 3.12 4.83 -11.01
C PHE A 77 2.25 4.50 -9.80
N VAL A 78 0.94 4.35 -10.01
CA VAL A 78 -0.02 4.05 -8.93
C VAL A 78 0.25 2.67 -8.33
N ASN A 79 0.60 1.65 -9.13
CA ASN A 79 1.01 0.34 -8.61
C ASN A 79 2.25 0.44 -7.69
N ALA A 80 3.28 1.17 -8.13
CA ALA A 80 4.50 1.36 -7.36
C ALA A 80 4.22 2.06 -6.01
N MET A 81 3.36 3.09 -6.02
CA MET A 81 2.91 3.75 -4.80
C MET A 81 2.12 2.82 -3.89
N ALA A 82 1.16 2.08 -4.45
CA ALA A 82 0.31 1.15 -3.72
C ALA A 82 1.15 0.03 -3.07
N ILE A 83 2.07 -0.60 -3.80
CA ILE A 83 2.99 -1.60 -3.22
C ILE A 83 3.82 -0.99 -2.09
N SER A 84 4.30 0.25 -2.24
CA SER A 84 5.12 0.89 -1.20
C SER A 84 4.31 1.16 0.08
N LEU A 85 3.04 1.59 -0.04
CA LEU A 85 2.13 1.75 1.09
C LEU A 85 1.75 0.42 1.73
N GLU A 86 1.29 -0.52 0.92
CA GLU A 86 0.80 -1.81 1.38
C GLU A 86 1.92 -2.65 1.97
N PHE A 87 3.18 -2.44 1.56
CA PHE A 87 4.34 -3.01 2.23
C PHE A 87 4.44 -2.53 3.69
N ILE A 88 4.28 -1.23 3.95
CA ILE A 88 4.26 -0.70 5.33
C ILE A 88 3.07 -1.28 6.10
N VAL A 89 1.89 -1.22 5.51
CA VAL A 89 0.66 -1.75 6.11
C VAL A 89 0.76 -3.25 6.40
N THR A 90 1.46 -4.04 5.59
CA THR A 90 1.61 -5.49 5.83
C THR A 90 2.72 -5.77 6.84
N TYR A 91 3.94 -5.30 6.57
CA TYR A 91 5.14 -5.74 7.27
C TYR A 91 5.37 -4.97 8.57
N VAL A 92 5.09 -3.66 8.61
CA VAL A 92 5.20 -2.91 9.88
C VAL A 92 4.06 -3.34 10.81
N TYR A 93 2.84 -3.50 10.28
CA TYR A 93 1.70 -3.98 11.08
C TYR A 93 1.99 -5.36 11.71
N TRP A 94 2.24 -6.40 10.91
CA TRP A 94 2.45 -7.72 11.49
C TRP A 94 3.78 -7.83 12.23
N GLY A 95 4.82 -7.11 11.80
CA GLY A 95 6.09 -7.05 12.53
C GLY A 95 5.89 -6.54 13.96
N LEU A 96 5.24 -5.39 14.12
CA LEU A 96 4.92 -4.84 15.44
C LEU A 96 3.93 -5.74 16.19
N ARG A 97 2.89 -6.27 15.53
CA ARG A 97 1.88 -7.13 16.18
C ARG A 97 2.48 -8.43 16.74
N LEU A 98 3.51 -8.98 16.08
CA LEU A 98 4.25 -10.15 16.54
C LEU A 98 5.20 -9.84 17.70
N ILE A 99 5.79 -8.64 17.72
CA ILE A 99 6.70 -8.20 18.79
C ILE A 99 5.90 -7.77 20.03
N ASN A 100 4.97 -6.84 19.86
CA ASN A 100 4.09 -6.32 20.89
C ASN A 100 2.83 -5.70 20.27
N LYS A 101 1.68 -6.34 20.51
CA LYS A 101 0.36 -5.91 20.01
C LYS A 101 -0.04 -4.51 20.49
N ASP A 102 0.38 -4.14 21.70
CA ASP A 102 0.01 -2.86 22.33
C ASP A 102 0.65 -1.66 21.61
N LEU A 103 1.64 -1.90 20.74
CA LEU A 103 2.20 -0.85 19.87
C LEU A 103 1.24 -0.43 18.77
N ILE A 104 0.29 -1.27 18.37
CA ILE A 104 -0.65 -1.00 17.27
C ILE A 104 -2.08 -0.82 17.75
N LEU A 105 -2.52 -1.60 18.74
CA LEU A 105 -3.90 -1.56 19.19
C LEU A 105 -3.99 -1.88 20.68
N LYS A 106 -4.74 -1.06 21.39
CA LYS A 106 -5.22 -1.35 22.75
C LYS A 106 -6.63 -1.95 22.64
N GLY A 107 -6.81 -3.22 23.02
CA GLY A 107 -8.14 -3.86 23.08
C GLY A 107 -8.30 -5.13 22.22
N PRO A 108 -9.56 -5.57 21.96
CA PRO A 108 -9.88 -6.94 21.53
C PRO A 108 -9.48 -7.31 20.08
N GLY A 109 -8.82 -6.43 19.34
CA GLY A 109 -8.47 -6.72 17.94
C GLY A 109 -9.64 -6.63 16.97
N ILE A 110 -9.33 -6.81 15.69
CA ILE A 110 -10.32 -7.06 14.64
C ILE A 110 -10.37 -8.57 14.33
N PRO A 111 -11.49 -9.11 13.84
CA PRO A 111 -11.57 -10.49 13.38
C PRO A 111 -10.46 -10.80 12.37
N LEU A 112 -9.87 -12.00 12.48
CA LEU A 112 -8.75 -12.42 11.63
C LEU A 112 -9.08 -12.33 10.12
N SER A 113 -10.33 -12.59 9.74
CA SER A 113 -10.78 -12.44 8.36
C SER A 113 -10.66 -11.00 7.86
N ILE A 114 -11.08 -10.01 8.65
CA ILE A 114 -10.91 -8.59 8.31
C ILE A 114 -9.42 -8.24 8.28
N ASP A 115 -8.66 -8.71 9.27
CA ASP A 115 -7.23 -8.47 9.39
C ASP A 115 -6.47 -8.90 8.12
N LEU A 116 -6.69 -10.13 7.67
CA LEU A 116 -6.09 -10.65 6.45
C LEU A 116 -6.57 -9.90 5.20
N THR A 117 -7.84 -9.48 5.17
CA THR A 117 -8.43 -8.80 4.01
C THR A 117 -7.88 -7.39 3.81
N ILE A 118 -7.53 -6.68 4.89
CA ILE A 118 -7.05 -5.30 4.79
C ILE A 118 -5.53 -5.17 4.88
N HIS A 119 -4.83 -6.17 5.40
CA HIS A 119 -3.36 -6.16 5.48
C HIS A 119 -2.70 -7.09 4.44
N ALA A 120 -3.24 -8.29 4.19
CA ALA A 120 -2.57 -9.28 3.35
C ALA A 120 -3.00 -9.22 1.87
N LEU A 121 -4.31 -9.27 1.66
CA LEU A 121 -4.92 -9.35 0.33
C LEU A 121 -4.50 -8.20 -0.59
N PRO A 122 -4.47 -6.92 -0.14
CA PRO A 122 -4.12 -5.79 -1.00
C PRO A 122 -2.68 -5.90 -1.50
N PHE A 123 -1.74 -6.12 -0.58
CA PHE A 123 -0.34 -6.27 -0.89
C PHE A 123 -0.06 -7.47 -1.82
N ALA A 124 -0.58 -8.64 -1.47
CA ALA A 124 -0.38 -9.86 -2.27
C ALA A 124 -0.93 -9.68 -3.69
N SER A 125 -2.09 -9.06 -3.85
CA SER A 125 -2.71 -8.85 -5.14
C SER A 125 -1.92 -7.86 -6.00
N LEU A 126 -1.41 -6.78 -5.42
CA LEU A 126 -0.56 -5.83 -6.13
C LEU A 126 0.75 -6.46 -6.60
N VAL A 127 1.37 -7.29 -5.75
CA VAL A 127 2.59 -8.04 -6.09
C VAL A 127 2.31 -9.03 -7.21
N ILE A 128 1.20 -9.79 -7.14
CA ILE A 128 0.78 -10.70 -8.21
C ILE A 128 0.57 -9.93 -9.51
N ASP A 129 -0.19 -8.83 -9.50
CA ASP A 129 -0.43 -8.07 -10.74
C ASP A 129 0.86 -7.50 -11.32
N TYR A 130 1.73 -6.98 -10.45
CA TYR A 130 3.05 -6.54 -10.84
C TYR A 130 3.77 -7.69 -11.53
N PHE A 131 4.15 -8.76 -10.83
CA PHE A 131 5.01 -9.81 -11.37
C PHE A 131 4.43 -10.59 -12.55
N CYS A 132 3.12 -10.81 -12.59
CA CYS A 132 2.49 -11.65 -13.60
C CYS A 132 1.98 -10.87 -14.82
N PHE A 133 1.52 -9.62 -14.67
CA PHE A 133 0.73 -8.92 -15.71
C PHE A 133 1.25 -7.52 -16.10
N MET A 134 2.31 -7.02 -15.45
CA MET A 134 2.91 -5.72 -15.77
C MET A 134 4.24 -5.84 -16.52
N ASP A 135 4.65 -4.77 -17.20
CA ASP A 135 6.07 -4.57 -17.51
C ASP A 135 6.80 -4.01 -16.26
N PRO A 136 8.14 -4.17 -16.18
CA PRO A 136 8.92 -3.56 -15.11
C PRO A 136 8.68 -2.05 -15.02
N TRP A 137 8.64 -1.51 -13.80
CA TRP A 137 8.39 -0.09 -13.61
C TRP A 137 9.48 0.77 -14.26
N THR A 138 9.07 1.77 -15.02
CA THR A 138 9.95 2.80 -15.58
C THR A 138 10.23 3.95 -14.59
N ILE A 139 9.53 3.98 -13.45
CA ILE A 139 9.67 5.01 -12.41
C ILE A 139 11.11 5.07 -11.89
N SER A 140 11.69 6.27 -11.84
CA SER A 140 13.07 6.47 -11.36
C SER A 140 13.15 6.35 -9.83
N LYS A 141 14.34 5.99 -9.31
CA LYS A 141 14.57 5.97 -7.84
C LYS A 141 14.39 7.36 -7.22
N LYS A 142 14.77 8.43 -7.91
CA LYS A 142 14.57 9.81 -7.45
C LYS A 142 13.08 10.14 -7.34
N THR A 143 12.29 9.78 -8.35
CA THR A 143 10.83 9.95 -8.32
C THR A 143 10.22 9.17 -7.16
N ALA A 144 10.61 7.90 -6.99
CA ALA A 144 10.10 7.09 -5.89
C ALA A 144 10.44 7.67 -4.51
N LEU A 145 11.69 8.08 -4.28
CA LEU A 145 12.11 8.70 -3.01
C LEU A 145 11.32 9.97 -2.71
N LEU A 146 11.14 10.84 -3.71
CA LEU A 146 10.34 12.04 -3.57
C LEU A 146 8.89 11.69 -3.25
N THR A 147 8.30 10.76 -3.99
CA THR A 147 6.90 10.35 -3.81
C THR A 147 6.66 9.73 -2.43
N THR A 148 7.49 8.80 -1.96
CA THR A 148 7.32 8.19 -0.62
C THR A 148 7.51 9.22 0.49
N SER A 149 8.46 10.15 0.33
CA SER A 149 8.66 11.25 1.29
C SER A 149 7.47 12.20 1.35
N LEU A 150 6.91 12.57 0.18
CA LEU A 150 5.70 13.40 0.11
C LEU A 150 4.48 12.68 0.68
N MET A 151 4.34 11.37 0.47
CA MET A 151 3.26 10.58 1.04
C MET A 151 3.33 10.52 2.57
N ALA A 152 4.53 10.30 3.12
CA ALA A 152 4.75 10.32 4.56
C ALA A 152 4.41 11.70 5.17
N ALA A 153 4.89 12.78 4.55
CA ALA A 153 4.58 14.14 4.98
C ALA A 153 3.08 14.45 4.85
N ALA A 154 2.44 14.05 3.75
CA ALA A 154 1.00 14.24 3.54
C ALA A 154 0.17 13.49 4.57
N TYR A 155 0.55 12.24 4.91
CA TYR A 155 -0.13 11.47 5.96
C TYR A 155 0.03 12.12 7.32
N TRP A 156 1.22 12.61 7.68
CA TRP A 156 1.40 13.34 8.94
C TRP A 156 0.52 14.61 8.98
N LEU A 157 0.53 15.42 7.92
CA LEU A 157 -0.32 16.62 7.84
C LEU A 157 -1.81 16.27 7.91
N HIS A 158 -2.22 15.14 7.35
CA HIS A 158 -3.59 14.63 7.44
C HIS A 158 -3.96 14.27 8.88
N LEU A 159 -3.10 13.56 9.61
CA LEU A 159 -3.31 13.26 11.03
C LEU A 159 -3.45 14.53 11.88
N LYS A 160 -2.57 15.52 11.66
CA LYS A 160 -2.63 16.82 12.38
C LYS A 160 -3.91 17.62 12.08
N ARG A 161 -4.62 17.33 10.99
CA ARG A 161 -5.92 17.94 10.69
C ARG A 161 -7.07 17.20 11.35
N LEU A 162 -6.91 15.91 11.59
CA LEU A 162 -7.95 15.03 12.14
C LEU A 162 -7.90 14.93 13.67
N ILE A 163 -6.74 15.18 14.27
CA ILE A 163 -6.46 14.90 15.68
C ILE A 163 -5.96 16.19 16.34
N SER A 164 -6.59 16.57 17.44
CA SER A 164 -6.19 17.68 18.31
C SER A 164 -4.81 17.47 18.92
N ALA A 165 -4.24 18.53 19.53
CA ALA A 165 -2.94 18.44 20.18
C ALA A 165 -2.94 17.46 21.37
N GLU A 166 -4.10 17.30 22.00
CA GLU A 166 -4.36 16.41 23.14
C GLU A 166 -4.89 15.04 22.71
N GLY A 167 -5.18 14.85 21.42
CA GLY A 167 -5.75 13.62 20.87
C GLY A 167 -4.73 12.49 20.72
N HIS A 168 -5.24 11.27 20.51
CA HIS A 168 -4.43 10.07 20.32
C HIS A 168 -4.27 9.71 18.85
N TYR A 169 -3.08 9.29 18.47
CA TYR A 169 -2.79 8.79 17.14
C TYR A 169 -3.38 7.37 16.94
N PRO A 170 -3.70 6.99 15.69
CA PRO A 170 -4.29 5.67 15.39
C PRO A 170 -3.39 4.48 15.75
N TYR A 171 -2.10 4.75 15.97
CA TYR A 171 -1.13 3.77 16.37
C TYR A 171 -0.42 4.26 17.64
N PRO A 172 -0.49 3.53 18.77
CA PRO A 172 0.15 3.93 20.02
C PRO A 172 1.65 4.25 19.89
N PHE A 173 2.38 3.62 18.97
CA PHE A 173 3.79 3.97 18.73
C PHE A 173 4.02 5.41 18.18
N LEU A 174 2.97 6.10 17.74
CA LEU A 174 2.99 7.50 17.31
C LEU A 174 2.63 8.49 18.43
N ASP A 175 2.17 8.02 19.58
CA ASP A 175 1.88 8.82 20.78
C ASP A 175 3.19 9.14 21.53
N VAL A 176 4.09 9.83 20.83
CA VAL A 176 5.42 10.25 21.31
C VAL A 176 5.59 11.76 21.09
N ASP A 177 6.71 12.34 21.52
CA ASP A 177 7.00 13.74 21.21
C ASP A 177 7.17 13.97 19.69
N ASP A 178 7.03 15.23 19.26
CA ASP A 178 7.08 15.61 17.85
C ASP A 178 8.38 15.23 17.15
N TRP A 179 9.52 15.28 17.86
CA TRP A 179 10.82 14.95 17.29
C TRP A 179 10.92 13.45 17.02
N LEU A 180 10.59 12.61 18.01
CA LEU A 180 10.59 11.16 17.82
C LEU A 180 9.57 10.73 16.76
N ARG A 181 8.39 11.37 16.70
CA ARG A 181 7.41 11.13 15.63
C ARG A 181 8.01 11.46 14.26
N ALA A 182 8.75 12.56 14.14
CA ALA A 182 9.44 12.91 12.89
C ALA A 182 10.41 11.81 12.44
N VAL A 183 11.19 11.28 13.39
CA VAL A 183 12.13 10.18 13.13
C VAL A 183 11.38 8.93 12.67
N ILE A 184 10.27 8.56 13.32
CA ILE A 184 9.44 7.40 12.93
C ILE A 184 8.94 7.57 11.49
N PHE A 185 8.39 8.73 11.13
CA PHE A 185 7.92 9.01 9.78
C PHE A 185 9.06 8.95 8.75
N ALA A 186 10.25 9.44 9.09
CA ALA A 186 11.43 9.34 8.23
C ALA A 186 11.86 7.88 8.00
N VAL A 187 11.89 7.06 9.06
CA VAL A 187 12.22 5.63 8.98
C VAL A 187 11.18 4.88 8.14
N VAL A 188 9.89 5.08 8.39
CA VAL A 188 8.82 4.43 7.63
C VAL A 188 8.83 4.86 6.15
N SER A 189 9.08 6.13 5.87
CA SER A 189 9.27 6.64 4.49
C SER A 189 10.45 5.96 3.79
N PHE A 190 11.56 5.79 4.50
CA PHE A 190 12.73 5.08 3.98
C PHE A 190 12.44 3.60 3.71
N LEU A 191 11.71 2.92 4.60
CA LEU A 191 11.28 1.53 4.38
C LEU A 191 10.39 1.39 3.14
N ALA A 192 9.46 2.32 2.93
CA ALA A 192 8.62 2.35 1.73
C ALA A 192 9.47 2.55 0.45
N PHE A 193 10.46 3.45 0.50
CA PHE A 193 11.41 3.64 -0.60
C PHE A 193 12.30 2.40 -0.85
N ALA A 194 12.76 1.75 0.22
CA ALA A 194 13.54 0.52 0.15
C ALA A 194 12.72 -0.61 -0.48
N ALA A 195 11.44 -0.74 -0.12
CA ALA A 195 10.51 -1.67 -0.74
C ALA A 195 10.38 -1.40 -2.25
N PHE A 196 10.17 -0.15 -2.67
CA PHE A 196 10.18 0.21 -4.09
C PHE A 196 11.48 -0.26 -4.78
N CYS A 197 12.64 0.00 -4.19
CA CYS A 197 13.92 -0.39 -4.76
C CYS A 197 14.06 -1.91 -4.90
N LEU A 198 13.65 -2.66 -3.86
CA LEU A 198 13.64 -4.12 -3.84
C LEU A 198 12.76 -4.67 -4.96
N PHE A 199 11.50 -4.25 -5.04
CA PHE A 199 10.56 -4.73 -6.06
C PHE A 199 11.01 -4.36 -7.47
N LYS A 200 11.55 -3.16 -7.66
CA LYS A 200 12.14 -2.76 -8.94
C LYS A 200 13.31 -3.68 -9.32
N GLN A 201 14.20 -4.00 -8.38
CA GLN A 201 15.36 -4.87 -8.60
C GLN A 201 14.94 -6.31 -8.93
N LEU A 202 14.01 -6.89 -8.15
CA LEU A 202 13.50 -8.25 -8.36
C LEU A 202 12.85 -8.45 -9.74
N ARG A 203 12.36 -7.37 -10.34
CA ARG A 203 11.70 -7.39 -11.64
C ARG A 203 12.62 -7.05 -12.82
N GLN A 204 13.78 -6.43 -12.57
CA GLN A 204 14.68 -6.10 -13.66
C GLN A 204 15.25 -7.38 -14.28
N PRO A 205 15.33 -7.47 -15.62
CA PRO A 205 16.01 -8.58 -16.27
C PRO A 205 17.42 -8.70 -15.70
N ASN A 206 17.83 -9.91 -15.31
CA ASN A 206 19.13 -10.14 -14.72
C ASN A 206 20.20 -9.75 -15.76
N ALA A 207 20.94 -8.65 -15.53
CA ALA A 207 21.94 -8.14 -16.48
C ALA A 207 23.08 -9.16 -16.75
N ASN A 208 23.22 -10.15 -15.85
CA ASN A 208 24.18 -11.24 -15.92
C ASN A 208 23.59 -12.55 -16.45
N ALA A 209 22.33 -12.57 -16.90
CA ALA A 209 21.79 -13.76 -17.55
C ALA A 209 22.61 -14.03 -18.83
N PRO A 210 23.14 -15.25 -19.02
CA PRO A 210 23.88 -15.58 -20.23
C PRO A 210 23.01 -15.26 -21.44
N LYS A 211 23.56 -14.50 -22.40
CA LYS A 211 22.88 -14.26 -23.67
C LYS A 211 22.67 -15.63 -24.30
N VAL A 212 21.44 -16.13 -24.30
CA VAL A 212 21.09 -17.35 -25.02
C VAL A 212 21.40 -17.06 -26.48
N LEU A 213 22.47 -17.66 -26.98
CA LEU A 213 22.82 -17.63 -28.40
C LEU A 213 21.62 -18.22 -29.14
N LYS A 214 20.93 -17.39 -29.91
CA LYS A 214 19.92 -17.88 -30.85
C LYS A 214 20.68 -18.75 -31.85
N ALA A 215 20.42 -20.05 -31.83
CA ALA A 215 20.86 -20.93 -32.91
C ALA A 215 20.17 -20.46 -34.20
N ASN A 216 20.98 -20.15 -35.21
CA ASN A 216 20.52 -19.82 -36.55
C ASN A 216 20.01 -21.07 -37.27
#